data_AF-A0A317UW72-F1
#
_entry.id   AF-A0A317UW72-F1
#
_cell.length_a   1.000
_cell.length_b   1.000
_cell.length_c   1.000
_cell.angle_alpha   90.00
_cell.angle_beta   90.00
_cell.angle_gamma   90.00
#
_symmetry.space_group_name_H-M   'P 1'
#
loop_
_entity.id
_entity.type
_entity.pdbx_description
1 polymer ?
#
loop_
_entity_poly.entity_id
_entity_poly.type
_entity_poly.pdbx_seq_one_letter_code
_entity_poly.pdbx_strand_id
1 'polypeptide(L)'
;MARRAFSTSPAAYTAEVKSLGVIGAGQMGLGIALVAAQKARVPVTLVDNSQASIDKGLKFADKLLEKDVSKERLTRDAADAVRALITPSLKMDALSSVDFVIEAVPEIPELKSSIFSQLAQIAPKHAILATNTSSISITKIAAATSSDPTDLQAPSRVISTHFMNPVPIQKGVEIIAGLQTSQQTIDTAISFVQRMGKVASVSADSPGFLANRILMPYINEAIICLETGVGRRDDIDNIMKTGTNVPMGPLTLADFIGLDTCLAIMNVLHQETGDSKYRPSGLLKRMVDAGWLGKKSSKGFYDY
;
A
#
# COMPACT_ATOMS: atom_id res chain seq x y z
N MET A 1 -20.32 -29.84 13.62
CA MET A 1 -19.71 -28.78 12.79
C MET A 1 -20.46 -27.47 13.02
N ALA A 2 -19.93 -26.59 13.88
CA ALA A 2 -20.54 -25.30 14.14
C ALA A 2 -20.23 -24.34 12.98
N ARG A 3 -21.26 -23.91 12.24
CA ARG A 3 -21.15 -22.86 11.22
C ARG A 3 -20.82 -21.54 11.92
N ARG A 4 -19.62 -21.00 11.71
CA ARG A 4 -19.33 -19.60 12.02
C ARG A 4 -20.06 -18.73 10.99
N ALA A 5 -21.15 -18.11 11.41
CA ALA A 5 -21.82 -17.08 10.64
C ALA A 5 -21.00 -15.79 10.75
N PHE A 6 -20.62 -15.21 9.60
CA PHE A 6 -20.16 -13.82 9.55
C PHE A 6 -21.37 -12.93 9.82
N SER A 7 -21.45 -12.37 11.03
CA SER A 7 -22.49 -11.42 11.40
C SER A 7 -22.25 -10.10 10.69
N THR A 8 -23.28 -9.58 10.00
CA THR A 8 -23.30 -8.27 9.33
C THR A 8 -24.03 -7.22 10.19
N SER A 9 -23.78 -7.20 11.49
CA SER A 9 -24.20 -6.06 12.32
C SER A 9 -23.32 -4.84 12.02
N PRO A 10 -23.86 -3.61 11.94
CA PRO A 10 -23.04 -2.39 11.94
C PRO A 10 -22.16 -2.43 13.19
N ALA A 11 -20.84 -2.32 12.99
CA ALA A 11 -19.86 -2.54 14.04
C ALA A 11 -20.08 -1.58 15.21
N ALA A 12 -20.36 -2.13 16.40
CA ALA A 12 -20.57 -1.40 17.64
C ALA A 12 -19.31 -0.64 18.15
N TYR A 13 -18.23 -0.63 17.35
CA TYR A 13 -16.90 -0.15 17.76
C TYR A 13 -16.24 0.80 16.74
N THR A 14 -16.87 1.16 15.62
CA THR A 14 -16.24 2.05 14.61
C THR A 14 -16.13 3.49 15.10
N ALA A 15 -14.91 4.04 15.19
CA ALA A 15 -14.70 5.45 15.45
C ALA A 15 -14.86 6.28 14.16
N GLU A 16 -15.36 7.50 14.27
CA GLU A 16 -15.49 8.40 13.13
C GLU A 16 -14.15 9.09 12.81
N VAL A 17 -13.65 8.91 11.58
CA VAL A 17 -12.45 9.62 11.09
C VAL A 17 -12.85 10.92 10.43
N LYS A 18 -12.49 12.07 11.02
CA LYS A 18 -12.82 13.41 10.52
C LYS A 18 -11.64 14.11 9.88
N SER A 19 -10.42 13.69 10.18
CA SER A 19 -9.18 14.28 9.68
C SER A 19 -8.10 13.22 9.47
N LEU A 20 -7.28 13.41 8.44
CA LEU A 20 -6.23 12.47 8.04
C LEU A 20 -4.84 13.14 8.04
N GLY A 21 -3.86 12.50 8.63
CA GLY A 21 -2.45 12.74 8.38
C GLY A 21 -1.91 11.79 7.31
N VAL A 22 -1.10 12.28 6.38
CA VAL A 22 -0.35 11.42 5.46
C VAL A 22 1.13 11.78 5.54
N ILE A 23 1.99 10.79 5.76
CA ILE A 23 3.45 10.98 5.80
C ILE A 23 4.05 10.46 4.51
N GLY A 24 4.77 11.31 3.79
CA GLY A 24 5.35 11.06 2.47
C GLY A 24 4.51 11.72 1.37
N ALA A 25 5.11 12.69 0.66
CA ALA A 25 4.52 13.37 -0.49
C ALA A 25 4.87 12.72 -1.84
N GLY A 26 5.43 11.52 -1.80
CA GLY A 26 5.67 10.69 -2.98
C GLY A 26 4.36 10.22 -3.65
N GLN A 27 4.51 9.39 -4.69
CA GLN A 27 3.38 8.93 -5.51
C GLN A 27 2.26 8.27 -4.70
N MET A 28 2.60 7.42 -3.72
CA MET A 28 1.61 6.72 -2.89
C MET A 28 0.91 7.66 -1.92
N GLY A 29 1.67 8.38 -1.08
CA GLY A 29 1.10 9.25 -0.07
C GLY A 29 0.25 10.38 -0.65
N LEU A 30 0.70 11.04 -1.72
CA LEU A 30 -0.12 12.03 -2.41
C LEU A 30 -1.39 11.40 -3.01
N GLY A 31 -1.29 10.21 -3.60
CA GLY A 31 -2.44 9.50 -4.14
C GLY A 31 -3.48 9.19 -3.06
N ILE A 32 -3.03 8.78 -1.87
CA ILE A 32 -3.87 8.53 -0.68
C ILE A 32 -4.51 9.85 -0.21
N ALA A 33 -3.72 10.92 -0.08
CA ALA A 33 -4.21 12.24 0.32
C ALA A 33 -5.32 12.76 -0.61
N LEU A 34 -5.10 12.66 -1.93
CA LEU A 34 -6.06 13.11 -2.92
C LEU A 34 -7.35 12.30 -2.89
N VAL A 35 -7.25 10.97 -2.78
CA VAL A 35 -8.42 10.09 -2.67
C VAL A 35 -9.21 10.37 -1.39
N ALA A 36 -8.53 10.55 -0.25
CA ALA A 36 -9.17 10.88 1.01
C ALA A 36 -9.91 12.23 0.92
N ALA A 37 -9.26 13.28 0.42
CA ALA A 37 -9.88 14.58 0.21
C ALA A 37 -11.08 14.51 -0.75
N GLN A 38 -10.95 13.79 -1.87
CA GLN A 38 -11.99 13.74 -2.90
C GLN A 38 -13.19 12.87 -2.52
N LYS A 39 -12.95 11.69 -1.94
CA LYS A 39 -13.98 10.68 -1.70
C LYS A 39 -14.48 10.70 -0.27
N ALA A 40 -13.58 10.73 0.70
CA ALA A 40 -13.96 10.80 2.10
C ALA A 40 -14.31 12.23 2.56
N ARG A 41 -13.85 13.27 1.84
CA ARG A 41 -14.11 14.69 2.16
C ARG A 41 -13.68 15.06 3.58
N VAL A 42 -12.48 14.63 3.95
CA VAL A 42 -11.83 14.99 5.22
C VAL A 42 -10.64 15.92 4.95
N PRO A 43 -10.33 16.86 5.85
CA PRO A 43 -9.07 17.59 5.80
C PRO A 43 -7.88 16.62 5.89
N VAL A 44 -6.86 16.88 5.09
CA VAL A 44 -5.65 16.08 5.00
C VAL A 44 -4.42 16.94 5.29
N THR A 45 -3.66 16.57 6.32
CA THR A 45 -2.32 17.12 6.57
C THR A 45 -1.29 16.26 5.86
N LEU A 46 -0.66 16.77 4.79
CA LEU A 46 0.38 16.08 4.04
C LEU A 46 1.76 16.48 4.57
N VAL A 47 2.48 15.53 5.17
CA VAL A 47 3.79 15.76 5.79
C VAL A 47 4.89 15.13 4.95
N ASP A 48 5.96 15.87 4.68
CA ASP A 48 7.21 15.35 4.13
C ASP A 48 8.39 16.15 4.70
N ASN A 49 9.59 15.57 4.76
CA ASN A 49 10.76 16.29 5.26
C ASN A 49 11.42 17.18 4.19
N SER A 50 10.94 17.10 2.95
CA SER A 50 11.48 17.82 1.80
C SER A 50 10.42 18.73 1.19
N GLN A 51 10.69 20.04 1.18
CA GLN A 51 9.85 21.01 0.49
C GLN A 51 9.73 20.67 -1.01
N ALA A 52 10.81 20.21 -1.62
CA ALA A 52 10.81 19.79 -3.02
C ALA A 52 9.87 18.60 -3.28
N SER A 53 9.78 17.65 -2.33
CA SER A 53 8.83 16.53 -2.41
C SER A 53 7.39 17.01 -2.32
N ILE A 54 7.09 17.92 -1.38
CA ILE A 54 5.77 18.54 -1.23
C ILE A 54 5.38 19.28 -2.51
N ASP A 55 6.25 20.17 -3.02
CA ASP A 55 5.95 20.97 -4.20
C ASP A 55 5.71 20.09 -5.43
N LYS A 56 6.53 19.05 -5.61
CA LYS A 56 6.36 18.08 -6.69
C LYS A 56 5.05 17.31 -6.54
N GLY A 57 4.72 16.90 -5.31
CA GLY A 57 3.48 16.20 -5.02
C GLY A 57 2.26 17.07 -5.32
N LEU A 58 2.20 18.29 -4.78
CA LEU A 58 1.09 19.21 -5.01
C LEU A 58 0.91 19.55 -6.49
N LYS A 59 1.99 19.82 -7.23
CA LYS A 59 1.92 20.02 -8.69
C LYS A 59 1.34 18.80 -9.42
N PHE A 60 1.65 17.59 -8.98
CA PHE A 60 1.08 16.38 -9.55
C PHE A 60 -0.41 16.23 -9.22
N ALA A 61 -0.83 16.55 -7.99
CA ALA A 61 -2.23 16.58 -7.62
C ALA A 61 -3.03 17.60 -8.45
N ASP A 62 -2.50 18.81 -8.62
CA ASP A 62 -3.11 19.85 -9.45
C ASP A 62 -3.29 19.36 -10.90
N LYS A 63 -2.28 18.69 -11.46
CA LYS A 63 -2.35 18.07 -12.80
C LYS A 63 -3.39 16.96 -12.89
N LEU A 64 -3.54 16.13 -11.85
CA LEU A 64 -4.55 15.06 -11.82
C LEU A 64 -5.97 15.64 -11.77
N LEU A 65 -6.18 16.65 -10.91
CA LEU A 65 -7.46 17.34 -10.80
C LEU A 65 -7.82 18.05 -12.11
N GLU A 66 -6.88 18.76 -12.72
CA GLU A 66 -7.09 19.44 -14.01
C GLU A 66 -7.45 18.45 -15.12
N LYS A 67 -6.81 17.28 -15.14
CA LYS A 67 -7.16 16.20 -16.09
C LYS A 67 -8.57 15.67 -15.89
N ASP A 68 -9.07 15.60 -14.66
CA ASP A 68 -10.45 15.18 -14.40
C ASP A 68 -11.45 16.28 -14.73
N VAL A 69 -11.09 17.56 -14.55
CA VAL A 69 -11.88 18.71 -15.02
C VAL A 69 -11.96 18.74 -16.54
N SER A 70 -10.84 18.59 -17.24
CA SER A 70 -10.80 18.56 -18.71
C SER A 70 -11.54 17.38 -19.33
N LYS A 71 -11.80 16.33 -18.53
CA LYS A 71 -12.59 15.15 -18.91
C LYS A 71 -14.03 15.21 -18.40
N GLU A 72 -14.46 16.34 -17.84
CA GLU A 72 -15.79 16.58 -17.30
C GLU A 72 -16.20 15.59 -16.20
N ARG A 73 -15.22 14.99 -15.51
CA ARG A 73 -15.43 14.08 -14.38
C ARG A 73 -15.62 14.83 -13.06
N LEU A 74 -15.15 16.07 -13.01
CA LEU A 74 -15.22 17.02 -11.89
C LEU A 74 -15.46 18.42 -12.45
N THR A 75 -16.17 19.26 -11.70
CA THR A 75 -16.20 20.70 -11.97
C THR A 75 -14.95 21.38 -11.42
N ARG A 76 -14.61 22.58 -11.92
CA ARG A 76 -13.49 23.38 -11.42
C ARG A 76 -13.65 23.67 -9.91
N ASP A 77 -14.84 24.11 -9.50
CA ASP A 77 -15.16 24.38 -8.09
C ASP A 77 -15.00 23.14 -7.19
N ALA A 78 -15.42 21.97 -7.67
CA ALA A 78 -15.24 20.72 -6.93
C ALA A 78 -13.76 20.33 -6.83
N ALA A 79 -12.98 20.53 -7.88
CA ALA A 79 -11.54 20.30 -7.85
C ALA A 79 -10.82 21.24 -6.87
N ASP A 80 -11.20 22.52 -6.84
CA ASP A 80 -10.64 23.51 -5.91
C ASP A 80 -11.01 23.20 -4.46
N ALA A 81 -12.26 22.79 -4.21
CA ALA A 81 -12.70 22.34 -2.89
C ALA A 81 -11.89 21.12 -2.40
N VAL A 82 -11.61 20.15 -3.27
CA VAL A 82 -10.76 18.99 -2.93
C VAL A 82 -9.33 19.43 -2.63
N ARG A 83 -8.77 20.30 -3.46
CA ARG A 83 -7.40 20.79 -3.28
C ARG A 83 -7.22 21.60 -1.99
N ALA A 84 -8.25 22.37 -1.60
CA ALA A 84 -8.28 23.16 -0.38
C ALA A 84 -8.31 22.30 0.90
N LEU A 85 -8.71 21.03 0.81
CA LEU A 85 -8.65 20.10 1.94
C LEU A 85 -7.23 19.59 2.24
N ILE A 86 -6.25 19.81 1.35
CA ILE A 86 -4.88 19.30 1.51
C ILE A 86 -3.96 20.42 1.98
N THR A 87 -3.50 20.31 3.23
CA THR A 87 -2.58 21.25 3.88
C THR A 87 -1.19 20.62 4.00
N PRO A 88 -0.16 21.16 3.32
CA PRO A 88 1.19 20.64 3.45
C PRO A 88 1.87 21.09 4.75
N SER A 89 2.79 20.27 5.26
CA SER A 89 3.66 20.61 6.41
C SER A 89 5.02 19.93 6.29
N LEU A 90 6.07 20.59 6.76
CA LEU A 90 7.41 20.00 6.92
C LEU A 90 7.63 19.33 8.28
N LYS A 91 6.66 19.47 9.19
CA LYS A 91 6.80 19.04 10.59
C LYS A 91 5.74 18.02 10.94
N MET A 92 6.18 16.94 11.57
CA MET A 92 5.30 15.86 12.02
C MET A 92 4.38 16.28 13.17
N ASP A 93 4.74 17.31 13.94
CA ASP A 93 3.90 17.91 14.98
C ASP A 93 2.54 18.40 14.45
N ALA A 94 2.45 18.69 13.14
CA ALA A 94 1.17 19.02 12.49
C ALA A 94 0.15 17.86 12.50
N LEU A 95 0.55 16.67 12.94
CA LEU A 95 -0.31 15.50 13.12
C LEU A 95 -0.88 15.37 14.54
N SER A 96 -0.64 16.34 15.43
CA SER A 96 -1.09 16.28 16.83
C SER A 96 -2.61 16.41 17.03
N SER A 97 -3.38 16.60 15.96
CA SER A 97 -4.83 16.78 16.02
C SER A 97 -5.60 15.91 15.03
N VAL A 98 -4.94 14.96 14.35
CA VAL A 98 -5.61 14.12 13.35
C VAL A 98 -6.20 12.85 13.97
N ASP A 99 -7.23 12.28 13.34
CA ASP A 99 -7.89 11.05 13.82
C ASP A 99 -7.29 9.77 13.23
N PHE A 100 -6.59 9.90 12.11
CA PHE A 100 -5.99 8.77 11.40
C PHE A 100 -4.71 9.25 10.72
N VAL A 101 -3.64 8.46 10.75
CA VAL A 101 -2.37 8.73 10.05
C VAL A 101 -2.10 7.58 9.09
N ILE A 102 -1.69 7.88 7.85
CA ILE A 102 -1.17 6.88 6.91
C ILE A 102 0.27 7.24 6.52
N GLU A 103 1.20 6.40 6.94
CA GLU A 103 2.61 6.49 6.58
C GLU A 103 2.86 5.81 5.22
N ALA A 104 3.47 6.54 4.28
CA ALA A 104 3.77 6.11 2.91
C ALA A 104 5.15 6.62 2.44
N VAL A 105 6.15 6.52 3.31
CA VAL A 105 7.57 6.82 3.07
C VAL A 105 8.31 5.59 2.50
N PRO A 106 9.60 5.71 2.10
CA PRO A 106 10.38 4.59 1.58
C PRO A 106 10.37 3.35 2.48
N GLU A 107 10.49 2.18 1.86
CA GLU A 107 10.38 0.86 2.49
C GLU A 107 11.65 0.48 3.28
N ILE A 108 12.00 1.30 4.28
CA ILE A 108 13.17 1.12 5.16
C ILE A 108 12.66 0.81 6.58
N PRO A 109 12.90 -0.40 7.14
CA PRO A 109 12.33 -0.82 8.42
C PRO A 109 12.66 0.13 9.59
N GLU A 110 13.91 0.58 9.69
CA GLU A 110 14.38 1.44 10.77
C GLU A 110 13.73 2.82 10.70
N LEU A 111 13.57 3.36 9.48
CA LEU A 111 12.88 4.62 9.25
C LEU A 111 11.42 4.53 9.69
N LYS A 112 10.69 3.49 9.28
CA LYS A 112 9.29 3.30 9.68
C LYS A 112 9.17 3.11 11.18
N SER A 113 10.06 2.31 11.79
CA SER A 113 10.07 2.09 13.24
C SER A 113 10.27 3.40 14.01
N SER A 114 11.21 4.25 13.54
CA SER A 114 11.43 5.60 14.10
C SER A 114 10.21 6.52 13.96
N ILE A 115 9.57 6.53 12.78
CA ILE A 115 8.36 7.33 12.53
C ILE A 115 7.23 6.89 13.48
N PHE A 116 6.99 5.59 13.63
CA PHE A 116 5.93 5.08 14.48
C PHE A 116 6.19 5.34 15.97
N SER A 117 7.45 5.25 16.41
CA SER A 117 7.85 5.63 17.77
C SER A 117 7.52 7.10 18.06
N GLN A 118 7.82 8.00 17.12
CA GLN A 118 7.50 9.43 17.27
C GLN A 118 5.99 9.70 17.18
N LEU A 119 5.27 9.03 16.27
CA LEU A 119 3.81 9.14 16.15
C LEU A 119 3.08 8.70 17.42
N ALA A 120 3.61 7.69 18.14
CA ALA A 120 3.05 7.25 19.41
C ALA A 120 3.00 8.38 20.46
N GLN A 121 3.91 9.36 20.36
CA GLN A 121 4.01 10.53 21.23
C GLN A 121 3.25 11.74 20.70
N ILE A 122 3.34 12.01 19.38
CA ILE A 122 2.78 13.22 18.76
C ILE A 122 1.28 13.10 18.50
N ALA A 123 0.85 11.97 17.95
CA ALA A 123 -0.53 11.80 17.52
C ALA A 123 -1.45 11.63 18.74
N PRO A 124 -2.71 12.12 18.68
CA PRO A 124 -3.68 11.89 19.74
C PRO A 124 -3.80 10.42 20.13
N LYS A 125 -4.11 10.14 21.40
CA LYS A 125 -4.23 8.77 21.91
C LYS A 125 -5.32 7.96 21.21
N HIS A 126 -6.33 8.62 20.65
CA HIS A 126 -7.39 7.98 19.86
C HIS A 126 -7.03 7.75 18.39
N ALA A 127 -5.99 8.39 17.88
CA ALA A 127 -5.68 8.38 16.45
C ALA A 127 -5.17 7.01 15.99
N ILE A 128 -5.65 6.50 14.86
CA ILE A 128 -5.10 5.26 14.29
C ILE A 128 -3.80 5.57 13.54
N LEU A 129 -2.80 4.72 13.72
CA LEU A 129 -1.48 4.83 13.10
C LEU A 129 -1.35 3.74 12.04
N ALA A 130 -1.58 4.09 10.77
CA ALA A 130 -1.49 3.15 9.68
C ALA A 130 -0.21 3.31 8.86
N THR A 131 0.27 2.21 8.29
CA THR A 131 1.35 2.20 7.28
C THR A 131 0.83 1.65 5.96
N ASN A 132 1.39 2.12 4.83
CA ASN A 132 1.14 1.60 3.48
C ASN A 132 2.21 0.57 3.04
N THR A 133 3.00 0.02 3.97
CA THR A 133 4.04 -0.97 3.66
C THR A 133 3.49 -2.18 2.88
N SER A 134 4.32 -2.73 2.00
CA SER A 134 3.99 -3.89 1.17
C SER A 134 4.62 -5.20 1.67
N SER A 135 5.54 -5.12 2.64
CA SER A 135 6.33 -6.28 3.08
C SER A 135 6.80 -6.27 4.53
N ILE A 136 6.80 -5.13 5.22
CA ILE A 136 7.33 -5.04 6.58
C ILE A 136 6.25 -5.52 7.56
N SER A 137 6.65 -6.35 8.52
CA SER A 137 5.74 -6.88 9.54
C SER A 137 5.09 -5.75 10.35
N ILE A 138 3.77 -5.80 10.40
CA ILE A 138 2.96 -4.83 11.15
C ILE A 138 3.16 -5.01 12.65
N THR A 139 3.35 -6.25 13.09
CA THR A 139 3.68 -6.58 14.49
C THR A 139 4.99 -5.91 14.92
N LYS A 140 6.01 -5.92 14.06
CA LYS A 140 7.30 -5.23 14.32
C LYS A 140 7.13 -3.71 14.37
N ILE A 141 6.38 -3.13 13.43
CA ILE A 141 6.10 -1.69 13.41
C ILE A 141 5.31 -1.26 14.66
N ALA A 142 4.29 -2.04 15.04
CA ALA A 142 3.48 -1.78 16.22
C ALA A 142 4.30 -1.83 17.51
N ALA A 143 5.21 -2.79 17.63
CA ALA A 143 6.11 -2.90 18.79
C ALA A 143 7.01 -1.66 18.97
N ALA A 144 7.39 -0.97 17.89
CA ALA A 144 8.21 0.24 17.97
C ALA A 144 7.50 1.44 18.64
N THR A 145 6.19 1.36 18.86
CA THR A 145 5.41 2.43 19.51
C THR A 145 5.44 2.41 21.03
N SER A 146 6.02 1.37 21.65
CA SER A 146 6.16 1.24 23.10
C SER A 146 7.53 0.69 23.49
N SER A 147 8.09 1.19 24.59
CA SER A 147 9.27 0.58 25.23
C SER A 147 8.89 -0.56 26.18
N ASP A 148 7.62 -0.66 26.58
CA ASP A 148 7.09 -1.72 27.42
C ASP A 148 6.27 -2.69 26.54
N PRO A 149 6.68 -3.96 26.40
CA PRO A 149 5.97 -4.94 25.56
C PRO A 149 4.57 -5.31 26.08
N THR A 150 4.22 -4.92 27.30
CA THR A 150 2.89 -5.16 27.90
C THR A 150 1.96 -3.94 27.80
N ASP A 151 2.49 -2.75 27.49
CA ASP A 151 1.67 -1.58 27.20
C ASP A 151 1.14 -1.62 25.77
N LEU A 152 -0.16 -1.95 25.65
CA LEU A 152 -0.85 -2.03 24.37
C LEU A 152 -1.56 -0.73 23.96
N GLN A 153 -1.40 0.38 24.70
CA GLN A 153 -2.10 1.63 24.39
C GLN A 153 -1.80 2.13 22.97
N ALA A 154 -0.52 2.23 22.61
CA ALA A 154 -0.10 2.65 21.27
C ALA A 154 -0.02 1.50 20.24
N PRO A 155 0.50 0.31 20.57
CA PRO A 155 0.57 -0.79 19.60
C PRO A 155 -0.80 -1.24 19.09
N SER A 156 -1.87 -1.17 19.90
CA SER A 156 -3.20 -1.65 19.51
C SER A 156 -3.93 -0.78 18.49
N ARG A 157 -3.46 0.46 18.29
CA ARG A 157 -3.95 1.40 17.26
C ARG A 157 -3.07 1.44 16.02
N VAL A 158 -2.11 0.51 15.88
CA VAL A 158 -1.27 0.36 14.69
C VAL A 158 -1.87 -0.66 13.73
N ILE A 159 -1.91 -0.35 12.43
CA ILE A 159 -2.44 -1.23 11.39
C ILE A 159 -1.75 -0.98 10.04
N SER A 160 -1.95 -1.86 9.06
CA SER A 160 -1.62 -1.53 7.66
C SER A 160 -2.88 -1.18 6.86
N THR A 161 -2.75 -0.18 6.00
CA THR A 161 -3.68 0.12 4.92
C THR A 161 -2.90 0.11 3.61
N HIS A 162 -2.64 -1.08 3.06
CA HIS A 162 -1.82 -1.24 1.87
C HIS A 162 -2.65 -0.95 0.60
N PHE A 163 -2.50 0.27 0.09
CA PHE A 163 -3.13 0.73 -1.14
C PHE A 163 -2.38 0.21 -2.37
N MET A 164 -3.14 -0.13 -3.41
CA MET A 164 -2.58 -0.59 -4.67
C MET A 164 -2.28 0.58 -5.61
N ASN A 165 -1.14 0.52 -6.30
CA ASN A 165 -0.74 1.55 -7.26
C ASN A 165 -1.38 1.34 -8.64
N PRO A 166 -1.87 2.39 -9.35
CA PRO A 166 -2.06 3.78 -8.90
C PRO A 166 -3.26 3.96 -7.98
N VAL A 167 -3.04 4.63 -6.85
CA VAL A 167 -4.03 4.78 -5.76
C VAL A 167 -5.38 5.34 -6.23
N PRO A 168 -5.48 6.38 -7.08
CA PRO A 168 -6.79 6.89 -7.51
C PRO A 168 -7.62 5.91 -8.35
N ILE A 169 -6.96 4.98 -9.04
CA ILE A 169 -7.60 4.06 -10.00
C ILE A 169 -7.90 2.72 -9.33
N GLN A 170 -6.95 2.17 -8.58
CA GLN A 170 -7.11 0.85 -7.98
C GLN A 170 -8.13 0.88 -6.85
N LYS A 171 -9.03 -0.11 -6.84
CA LYS A 171 -10.09 -0.20 -5.83
C LYS A 171 -9.66 -0.93 -4.57
N GLY A 172 -8.75 -1.89 -4.68
CA GLY A 172 -8.32 -2.71 -3.56
C GLY A 172 -7.46 -1.94 -2.55
N VAL A 173 -7.76 -2.15 -1.28
CA VAL A 173 -6.87 -1.83 -0.15
C VAL A 173 -6.83 -3.04 0.74
N GLU A 174 -5.62 -3.47 1.08
CA GLU A 174 -5.43 -4.56 2.02
C GLU A 174 -5.27 -4.03 3.44
N ILE A 175 -6.05 -4.57 4.37
CA ILE A 175 -6.04 -4.20 5.79
C ILE A 175 -5.32 -5.32 6.54
N ILE A 176 -4.13 -5.03 7.06
CA ILE A 176 -3.30 -6.03 7.74
C ILE A 176 -3.20 -5.71 9.22
N ALA A 177 -3.68 -6.63 10.05
CA ALA A 177 -3.60 -6.54 11.50
C ALA A 177 -2.30 -7.18 12.01
N GLY A 178 -1.53 -6.42 12.80
CA GLY A 178 -0.46 -6.96 13.61
C GLY A 178 -1.02 -7.68 14.83
N LEU A 179 -0.16 -8.40 15.56
CA LEU A 179 -0.57 -9.17 16.74
C LEU A 179 -1.28 -8.29 17.80
N GLN A 180 -0.87 -7.03 17.92
CA GLN A 180 -1.36 -6.08 18.91
C GLN A 180 -2.65 -5.38 18.47
N THR A 181 -2.95 -5.32 17.17
CA THR A 181 -3.99 -4.48 16.60
C THR A 181 -5.37 -4.85 17.18
N SER A 182 -6.08 -3.85 17.72
CA SER A 182 -7.42 -4.07 18.27
C SER A 182 -8.47 -4.23 17.17
N GLN A 183 -9.57 -4.92 17.49
CA GLN A 183 -10.72 -5.02 16.58
C GLN A 183 -11.29 -3.64 16.22
N GLN A 184 -11.29 -2.71 17.17
CA GLN A 184 -11.74 -1.33 16.96
C GLN A 184 -10.94 -0.63 15.84
N THR A 185 -9.62 -0.82 15.85
CA THR A 185 -8.70 -0.28 14.84
C THR A 185 -9.01 -0.88 13.46
N ILE A 186 -9.24 -2.18 13.39
CA ILE A 186 -9.58 -2.90 12.15
C ILE A 186 -10.90 -2.36 11.58
N ASP A 187 -11.95 -2.31 12.39
CA ASP A 187 -13.28 -1.88 11.96
C ASP A 187 -13.28 -0.42 11.49
N THR A 188 -12.56 0.44 12.21
CA THR A 188 -12.40 1.86 11.85
C THR A 188 -11.61 2.02 10.56
N ALA A 189 -10.50 1.28 10.37
CA ALA A 189 -9.72 1.32 9.14
C ALA A 189 -10.55 0.85 7.93
N ILE A 190 -11.31 -0.26 8.07
CA ILE A 190 -12.21 -0.77 7.04
C ILE A 190 -13.25 0.29 6.66
N SER A 191 -13.92 0.86 7.65
CA SER A 191 -14.93 1.90 7.42
C SER A 191 -14.34 3.12 6.70
N PHE A 192 -13.16 3.56 7.12
CA PHE A 192 -12.51 4.72 6.53
C PHE A 192 -12.07 4.48 5.08
N VAL A 193 -11.46 3.33 4.76
CA VAL A 193 -11.10 3.02 3.37
C VAL A 193 -12.33 2.82 2.48
N GLN A 194 -13.44 2.28 3.01
CA GLN A 194 -14.70 2.19 2.28
C GLN A 194 -15.28 3.58 1.98
N ARG A 195 -15.18 4.52 2.93
CA ARG A 195 -15.56 5.93 2.72
C ARG A 195 -14.68 6.61 1.65
N MET A 196 -13.44 6.14 1.44
CA MET A 196 -12.60 6.53 0.32
C MET A 196 -13.00 5.89 -1.03
N GLY A 197 -14.08 5.11 -1.08
CA GLY A 197 -14.52 4.38 -2.28
C GLY A 197 -13.65 3.16 -2.61
N LYS A 198 -12.94 2.62 -1.61
CA LYS A 198 -12.09 1.43 -1.74
C LYS A 198 -12.79 0.17 -1.26
N VAL A 199 -12.27 -0.97 -1.67
CA VAL A 199 -12.68 -2.31 -1.26
C VAL A 199 -11.61 -2.85 -0.32
N ALA A 200 -11.96 -2.97 0.96
CA ALA A 200 -11.09 -3.54 1.98
C ALA A 200 -11.01 -5.06 1.85
N SER A 201 -9.81 -5.63 1.90
CA SER A 201 -9.58 -7.06 2.10
C SER A 201 -8.72 -7.25 3.35
N VAL A 202 -9.19 -8.03 4.31
CA VAL A 202 -8.47 -8.22 5.58
C VAL A 202 -7.54 -9.41 5.49
N SER A 203 -6.30 -9.25 5.96
CA SER A 203 -5.33 -10.34 6.07
C SER A 203 -4.57 -10.27 7.39
N ALA A 204 -3.99 -11.40 7.79
CA ALA A 204 -3.10 -11.48 8.94
C ALA A 204 -1.70 -10.97 8.56
N ASP A 205 -0.95 -10.46 9.53
CA ASP A 205 0.47 -10.11 9.37
C ASP A 205 1.30 -11.36 9.06
N SER A 206 1.52 -11.60 7.76
CA SER A 206 2.22 -12.75 7.21
C SER A 206 3.06 -12.30 6.00
N PRO A 207 4.19 -12.96 5.69
CA PRO A 207 5.02 -12.58 4.56
C PRO A 207 4.22 -12.50 3.25
N GLY A 208 4.29 -11.33 2.61
CA GLY A 208 3.57 -10.99 1.38
C GLY A 208 2.06 -10.75 1.53
N PHE A 209 1.55 -10.74 2.77
CA PHE A 209 0.15 -10.56 3.11
C PHE A 209 -0.75 -11.50 2.28
N LEU A 210 -1.81 -11.00 1.65
CA LEU A 210 -2.69 -11.74 0.75
C LEU A 210 -2.26 -11.53 -0.70
N ALA A 211 -2.14 -10.27 -1.14
CA ALA A 211 -1.95 -9.96 -2.56
C ALA A 211 -0.61 -10.49 -3.10
N ASN A 212 0.50 -10.12 -2.45
CA ASN A 212 1.84 -10.50 -2.91
C ASN A 212 2.14 -11.98 -2.67
N ARG A 213 1.58 -12.57 -1.61
CA ARG A 213 1.70 -14.01 -1.32
C ARG A 213 1.07 -14.90 -2.39
N ILE A 214 0.07 -14.40 -3.13
CA ILE A 214 -0.55 -15.11 -4.26
C ILE A 214 0.10 -14.68 -5.59
N LEU A 215 0.25 -13.37 -5.80
CA LEU A 215 0.68 -12.81 -7.07
C LEU A 215 2.13 -13.13 -7.41
N MET A 216 3.05 -13.01 -6.44
CA MET A 216 4.48 -13.18 -6.72
C MET A 216 4.83 -14.63 -7.08
N PRO A 217 4.32 -15.67 -6.38
CA PRO A 217 4.52 -17.05 -6.83
C PRO A 217 3.91 -17.33 -8.19
N TYR A 218 2.75 -16.76 -8.52
CA TYR A 218 2.15 -16.88 -9.85
C TYR A 218 3.05 -16.30 -10.96
N ILE A 219 3.60 -15.10 -10.74
CA ILE A 219 4.57 -14.50 -11.68
C ILE A 219 5.83 -15.35 -11.75
N ASN A 220 6.37 -15.76 -10.60
CA ASN A 220 7.59 -16.57 -10.54
C ASN A 220 7.44 -17.91 -11.27
N GLU A 221 6.27 -18.55 -11.19
CA GLU A 221 5.97 -19.78 -11.92
C GLU A 221 5.95 -19.55 -13.44
N ALA A 222 5.39 -18.43 -13.91
CA ALA A 222 5.46 -18.08 -15.33
C ALA A 222 6.91 -17.89 -15.82
N ILE A 223 7.78 -17.32 -14.97
CA ILE A 223 9.20 -17.19 -15.26
C ILE A 223 9.90 -18.56 -15.27
N ILE A 224 9.52 -19.49 -14.39
CA ILE A 224 10.04 -20.87 -14.39
C ILE A 224 9.61 -21.61 -15.67
N CYS A 225 8.36 -21.46 -16.11
CA CYS A 225 7.89 -22.02 -17.37
C CYS A 225 8.72 -21.52 -18.56
N LEU A 226 9.09 -20.23 -18.56
CA LEU A 226 9.99 -19.67 -19.57
C LEU A 226 11.42 -20.22 -19.44
N GLU A 227 11.96 -20.25 -18.22
CA GLU A 227 13.32 -20.73 -17.93
C GLU A 227 13.51 -22.21 -18.32
N THR A 228 12.48 -23.03 -18.14
CA THR A 228 12.52 -24.48 -18.41
C THR A 228 12.00 -24.86 -19.80
N GLY A 229 11.59 -23.90 -20.62
CA GLY A 229 11.18 -24.12 -22.01
C GLY A 229 9.79 -24.73 -22.19
N VAL A 230 8.90 -24.61 -21.19
CA VAL A 230 7.50 -25.07 -21.27
C VAL A 230 6.72 -24.29 -22.34
N GLY A 231 7.03 -23.00 -22.52
CA GLY A 231 6.40 -22.15 -23.51
C GLY A 231 7.25 -20.94 -23.85
N ARG A 232 6.97 -20.32 -25.01
CA ARG A 232 7.61 -19.06 -25.41
C ARG A 232 7.00 -17.91 -24.60
N ARG A 233 7.78 -16.84 -24.40
CA ARG A 233 7.35 -15.62 -23.68
C ARG A 233 5.94 -15.16 -24.07
N ASP A 234 5.70 -14.99 -25.37
CA ASP A 234 4.43 -14.45 -25.87
C ASP A 234 3.28 -15.45 -25.71
N ASP A 235 3.54 -16.75 -25.82
CA ASP A 235 2.54 -17.80 -25.62
C ASP A 235 2.11 -17.89 -24.15
N ILE A 236 3.06 -17.77 -23.21
CA ILE A 236 2.79 -17.73 -21.76
C ILE A 236 1.87 -16.54 -21.44
N ASP A 237 2.20 -15.34 -21.91
CA ASP A 237 1.37 -14.17 -21.65
C ASP A 237 0.00 -14.26 -22.35
N ASN A 238 -0.04 -14.75 -23.58
CA ASN A 238 -1.27 -14.88 -24.35
C ASN A 238 -2.22 -15.89 -23.72
N ILE A 239 -1.75 -17.08 -23.33
CA ILE A 239 -2.64 -18.10 -22.74
C ILE A 239 -3.21 -17.65 -21.40
N MET A 240 -2.46 -16.90 -20.59
CA MET A 240 -3.01 -16.35 -19.36
C MET A 240 -4.07 -15.28 -19.66
N LYS A 241 -3.82 -14.38 -20.62
CA LYS A 241 -4.82 -13.38 -21.02
C LYS A 241 -6.10 -14.02 -21.58
N THR A 242 -5.99 -14.93 -22.54
CA THR A 242 -7.16 -15.49 -23.25
C THR A 242 -7.80 -16.65 -22.52
N GLY A 243 -7.03 -17.44 -21.77
CA GLY A 243 -7.48 -18.64 -21.08
C GLY A 243 -7.98 -18.39 -19.65
N THR A 244 -7.40 -17.42 -18.93
CA THR A 244 -7.82 -17.08 -17.55
C THR A 244 -8.37 -15.67 -17.41
N ASN A 245 -8.51 -14.94 -18.52
CA ASN A 245 -9.10 -13.61 -18.59
C ASN A 245 -8.43 -12.56 -17.68
N VAL A 246 -7.12 -12.70 -17.45
CA VAL A 246 -6.34 -11.64 -16.78
C VAL A 246 -6.07 -10.50 -17.77
N PRO A 247 -6.11 -9.22 -17.33
CA PRO A 247 -5.95 -8.08 -18.24
C PRO A 247 -4.53 -7.93 -18.78
N MET A 248 -3.55 -8.55 -18.13
CA MET A 248 -2.13 -8.48 -18.48
C MET A 248 -1.50 -9.83 -18.18
N GLY A 249 -0.68 -10.33 -19.11
CA GLY A 249 0.07 -11.57 -18.91
C GLY A 249 1.11 -11.42 -17.79
N PRO A 250 1.49 -12.52 -17.12
CA PRO A 250 2.36 -12.49 -15.94
C PRO A 250 3.76 -11.93 -16.23
N LEU A 251 4.34 -12.15 -17.41
CA LEU A 251 5.67 -11.66 -17.77
C LEU A 251 5.64 -10.16 -18.05
N THR A 252 4.64 -9.69 -18.83
CA THR A 252 4.40 -8.26 -19.02
C THR A 252 4.13 -7.57 -17.68
N LEU A 253 3.33 -8.20 -16.79
CA LEU A 253 3.04 -7.65 -15.48
C LEU A 253 4.29 -7.53 -14.62
N ALA A 254 5.17 -8.54 -14.64
CA ALA A 254 6.47 -8.49 -13.95
C ALA A 254 7.31 -7.29 -14.43
N ASP A 255 7.37 -7.05 -15.74
CA ASP A 255 8.11 -5.91 -16.30
C ASP A 255 7.53 -4.55 -15.89
N PHE A 256 6.21 -4.46 -15.68
CA PHE A 256 5.56 -3.24 -15.19
C PHE A 256 5.73 -3.02 -13.68
N ILE A 257 5.81 -4.10 -12.89
CA ILE A 257 6.11 -4.04 -11.46
C ILE A 257 7.59 -3.67 -11.26
N GLY A 258 8.48 -4.28 -12.05
CA GLY A 258 9.91 -4.22 -11.91
C GLY A 258 10.48 -5.54 -11.39
N LEU A 259 11.42 -6.12 -12.14
CA LEU A 259 11.93 -7.47 -11.82
C LEU A 259 12.72 -7.54 -10.51
N ASP A 260 13.40 -6.45 -10.14
CA ASP A 260 14.07 -6.30 -8.84
C ASP A 260 13.05 -6.29 -7.69
N THR A 261 11.90 -5.63 -7.86
CA THR A 261 10.81 -5.65 -6.88
C THR A 261 10.20 -7.06 -6.76
N CYS A 262 9.94 -7.73 -7.88
CA CYS A 262 9.48 -9.12 -7.87
C CYS A 262 10.48 -10.03 -7.15
N LEU A 263 11.77 -9.92 -7.44
CA LEU A 263 12.82 -10.71 -6.81
C LEU A 263 12.92 -10.43 -5.31
N ALA A 264 12.89 -9.15 -4.91
CA ALA A 264 12.92 -8.75 -3.51
C ALA A 264 11.77 -9.38 -2.72
N ILE A 265 10.54 -9.33 -3.24
CA ILE A 265 9.39 -9.92 -2.56
C ILE A 265 9.48 -11.45 -2.51
N MET A 266 9.92 -12.11 -3.59
CA MET A 266 10.14 -13.57 -3.57
C MET A 266 11.21 -13.98 -2.54
N ASN A 267 12.28 -13.19 -2.38
CA ASN A 267 13.28 -13.43 -1.34
C ASN A 267 12.69 -13.27 0.06
N VAL A 268 11.88 -12.23 0.31
CA VAL A 268 11.18 -12.06 1.60
C VAL A 268 10.27 -13.26 1.88
N LEU A 269 9.46 -13.68 0.91
CA LEU A 269 8.60 -14.86 1.05
C LEU A 269 9.43 -16.10 1.40
N HIS A 270 10.49 -16.38 0.65
CA HIS A 270 11.35 -17.54 0.87
C HIS A 270 12.03 -17.54 2.24
N GLN A 271 12.60 -16.41 2.64
CA GLN A 271 13.37 -16.28 3.88
C GLN A 271 12.45 -16.34 5.11
N GLU A 272 11.37 -15.57 5.11
CA GLU A 272 10.48 -15.46 6.28
C GLU A 272 9.61 -16.70 6.46
N THR A 273 9.27 -17.44 5.40
CA THR A 273 8.56 -18.71 5.55
C THR A 273 9.48 -19.92 5.69
N GLY A 274 10.76 -19.79 5.32
CA GLY A 274 11.72 -20.90 5.27
C GLY A 274 11.32 -22.03 4.30
N ASP A 275 10.48 -21.74 3.30
CA ASP A 275 9.84 -22.76 2.45
C ASP A 275 10.32 -22.63 1.00
N SER A 276 10.99 -23.68 0.52
CA SER A 276 11.52 -23.79 -0.85
C SER A 276 10.46 -23.64 -1.95
N LYS A 277 9.17 -23.76 -1.62
CA LYS A 277 8.06 -23.38 -2.50
C LYS A 277 8.21 -21.96 -3.04
N TYR A 278 8.71 -21.02 -2.23
CA TYR A 278 8.87 -19.62 -2.60
C TYR A 278 10.25 -19.29 -3.15
N ARG A 279 11.05 -20.28 -3.58
CA ARG A 279 12.35 -20.01 -4.18
C ARG A 279 12.20 -19.14 -5.45
N PRO A 280 12.95 -18.02 -5.58
CA PRO A 280 12.92 -17.25 -6.81
C PRO A 280 13.54 -18.04 -7.97
N SER A 281 12.98 -17.88 -9.17
CA SER A 281 13.53 -18.44 -10.42
C SER A 281 14.99 -18.01 -10.62
N GLY A 282 15.78 -18.91 -11.22
CA GLY A 282 17.16 -18.60 -11.60
C GLY A 282 17.23 -17.52 -12.69
N LEU A 283 16.30 -17.54 -13.64
CA LEU A 283 16.19 -16.55 -14.70
C LEU A 283 15.88 -15.16 -14.13
N LEU A 284 14.92 -15.07 -13.19
CA LEU A 284 14.59 -13.80 -12.54
C LEU A 284 15.83 -13.17 -11.88
N LYS A 285 16.62 -13.96 -11.15
CA LYS A 285 17.88 -13.49 -10.55
C LYS A 285 18.85 -12.95 -11.60
N ARG A 286 19.13 -13.74 -12.65
CA ARG A 286 20.07 -13.36 -13.71
C ARG A 286 19.63 -12.09 -14.46
N MET A 287 18.33 -11.89 -14.68
CA MET A 287 17.81 -10.68 -15.32
C MET A 287 17.99 -9.44 -14.44
N VAL A 288 17.76 -9.57 -13.14
CA VAL A 288 18.03 -8.48 -12.18
C VAL A 288 19.52 -8.18 -12.11
N ASP A 289 20.37 -9.20 -12.04
CA ASP A 289 21.83 -9.05 -12.05
C ASP A 289 22.35 -8.36 -13.32
N ALA A 290 21.68 -8.59 -14.47
CA ALA A 290 21.96 -7.93 -15.74
C ALA A 290 21.40 -6.50 -15.86
N GLY A 291 20.68 -6.01 -14.85
CA GLY A 291 20.03 -4.69 -14.88
C GLY A 291 18.81 -4.61 -15.80
N TRP A 292 18.22 -5.75 -16.19
CA TRP A 292 17.01 -5.81 -17.00
C TRP A 292 15.80 -5.80 -16.08
N LEU A 293 15.43 -4.62 -15.61
CA LEU A 293 14.42 -4.40 -14.57
C LEU A 293 13.01 -4.18 -15.12
N GLY A 294 12.77 -4.46 -16.40
CA GLY A 294 11.48 -4.24 -17.06
C GLY A 294 11.34 -2.84 -17.63
N LYS A 295 10.12 -2.29 -17.56
CA LYS A 295 9.75 -1.03 -18.21
C LYS A 295 10.60 0.15 -17.73
N LYS A 296 11.03 0.15 -16.46
CA LYS A 296 11.82 1.25 -15.88
C LYS A 296 13.26 1.33 -16.37
N SER A 297 13.78 0.24 -16.96
CA SER A 297 15.11 0.17 -17.57
C SER A 297 15.04 -0.04 -19.09
N SER A 298 13.85 0.16 -19.69
CA SER A 298 13.58 -0.11 -21.12
C SER A 298 13.86 -1.55 -21.59
N LYS A 299 14.08 -2.49 -20.66
CA LYS A 299 14.43 -3.88 -20.97
C LYS A 299 14.10 -4.81 -19.81
N GLY A 300 13.36 -5.87 -20.10
CA GLY A 300 13.00 -6.97 -19.20
C GLY A 300 12.75 -8.24 -19.99
N PHE A 301 11.58 -8.87 -19.80
CA PHE A 301 11.11 -9.92 -20.72
C PHE A 301 10.79 -9.35 -22.10
N TYR A 302 10.37 -8.08 -22.15
CA TYR A 302 10.12 -7.30 -23.35
C TYR A 302 11.11 -6.13 -23.47
N ASP A 303 11.22 -5.58 -24.67
CA ASP A 303 11.94 -4.32 -24.94
C ASP A 303 10.92 -3.16 -24.98
N TYR A 304 11.24 -2.01 -24.38
CA TYR A 304 10.34 -0.86 -24.19
C TYR A 304 10.92 0.49 -24.62
#